data_AF-A0A0P7ANB8-F1
#
_entry.id   AF-A0A0P7ANB8-F1
#
_cell.length_a   1.000
_cell.length_b   1.000
_cell.length_c   1.000
_cell.angle_alpha   90.00
_cell.angle_beta   90.00
_cell.angle_gamma   90.00
#
_symmetry.space_group_name_H-M   'P 1'
#
loop_
_entity.id
_entity.type
_entity.pdbx_description
1 polymer ?
#
loop_
_entity_poly.entity_id
_entity_poly.type
_entity_poly.pdbx_seq_one_letter_code
_entity_poly.pdbx_strand_id
1 'polypeptide(L)'
;MSSPLQGMHFSSSETFFGHTVHFNMQTISGPSSPSDLLIRLKNDVSLYDLVPPRTLSGILPNSLVEDFVHWYRHDELAIEFRLLHTPWKTESRNWSLGRHGSKWKLTRYGRTSLISPTSSSGQYIASILAPLASPLQLQILFDLETHCLEAKLPHLQLDFNLRPGETAITSRQFRRMQIDVDQSIGTLVGLKSKLVLRNMQYPQIRMILIPDGVIECKKRQHELLDSHVEVSVAYETTKHVQSYSIDNNLSRLVGNDTLQSKLFLAYLHGLTSYCLLDPLLRRTGTEQALSILDSASIRSVTYLTPNVLALLESIADLSPSRCFYPSHEKVMQVVKWSPTLSFLSQNGRFYQAVHEICKRTSDLGFLYPSNVTKPTTLKATKMDLVVRDIMRTVLVVAAGGARLVSSSRPDSAGIRHRLRAPFRAVLASDGASRWSKGSATLWETAF
;
A
#
# COMPACT_ATOMS: atom_id res chain seq x y z
N MET A 1 39.39 -7.44 -29.40
CA MET A 1 40.53 -6.67 -29.97
C MET A 1 40.83 -5.48 -29.07
N SER A 2 41.98 -4.81 -29.21
CA SER A 2 42.22 -3.55 -28.50
C SER A 2 41.42 -2.43 -29.18
N SER A 3 40.81 -1.54 -28.40
CA SER A 3 40.00 -0.44 -28.93
C SER A 3 40.86 0.79 -29.25
N PRO A 4 40.67 1.44 -30.42
CA PRO A 4 41.34 2.69 -30.77
C PRO A 4 40.66 3.93 -30.16
N LEU A 5 39.50 3.77 -29.49
CA LEU A 5 38.75 4.89 -28.92
C LEU A 5 39.26 5.25 -27.52
N GLN A 6 39.46 6.55 -27.29
CA GLN A 6 39.88 7.07 -25.99
C GLN A 6 38.90 6.64 -24.87
N GLY A 7 39.45 6.15 -23.77
CA GLY A 7 38.69 5.66 -22.62
C GLY A 7 38.15 4.22 -22.77
N MET A 8 38.35 3.58 -23.93
CA MET A 8 37.91 2.21 -24.20
C MET A 8 39.12 1.28 -24.36
N HIS A 9 39.12 0.11 -23.72
CA HIS A 9 40.26 -0.82 -23.78
C HIS A 9 40.06 -1.92 -24.82
N PHE A 10 38.82 -2.40 -24.97
CA PHE A 10 38.50 -3.54 -25.81
C PHE A 10 37.46 -3.18 -26.87
N SER A 11 37.49 -3.91 -27.99
CA SER A 11 36.50 -3.86 -29.06
C SER A 11 36.07 -5.26 -29.51
N SER A 12 34.83 -5.37 -29.99
CA SER A 12 34.31 -6.59 -30.62
C SER A 12 35.06 -6.91 -31.91
N SER A 13 35.22 -8.20 -32.21
CA SER A 13 35.80 -8.67 -33.48
C SER A 13 34.80 -8.61 -34.64
N GLU A 14 33.51 -8.75 -34.33
CA GLU A 14 32.41 -8.67 -35.28
C GLU A 14 31.51 -7.48 -34.96
N THR A 15 30.73 -7.06 -35.95
CA THR A 15 29.71 -6.02 -35.76
C THR A 15 28.45 -6.61 -35.15
N PHE A 16 27.90 -5.94 -34.14
CA PHE A 16 26.60 -6.24 -33.54
C PHE A 16 25.56 -5.23 -34.03
N PHE A 17 24.52 -5.69 -34.72
CA PHE A 17 23.49 -4.82 -35.32
C PHE A 17 24.08 -3.67 -36.16
N GLY A 18 25.16 -3.94 -36.90
CA GLY A 18 25.85 -2.94 -37.72
C GLY A 18 26.78 -1.99 -36.96
N HIS A 19 27.02 -2.23 -35.67
CA HIS A 19 27.92 -1.44 -34.83
C HIS A 19 29.14 -2.24 -34.36
N THR A 20 30.29 -1.59 -34.31
CA THR A 20 31.44 -2.09 -33.52
C THR A 20 31.22 -1.71 -32.06
N VAL A 21 31.35 -2.68 -31.16
CA VAL A 21 31.16 -2.47 -29.71
C VAL A 21 32.51 -2.25 -29.06
N HIS A 22 32.70 -1.08 -28.44
CA HIS A 22 33.88 -0.74 -27.66
C HIS A 22 33.51 -0.75 -26.18
N PHE A 23 34.35 -1.30 -25.32
CA PHE A 23 34.04 -1.41 -23.90
C PHE A 23 35.26 -1.32 -23.00
N ASN A 24 35.00 -0.90 -21.76
CA ASN A 24 35.99 -0.81 -20.69
C ASN A 24 35.30 -0.97 -19.33
N MET A 25 36.02 -1.46 -18.34
CA MET A 25 35.57 -1.44 -16.96
C MET A 25 36.21 -0.26 -16.24
N GLN A 26 35.41 0.69 -15.74
CA GLN A 26 35.90 1.84 -15.00
C GLN A 26 35.44 1.76 -13.55
N THR A 27 36.38 1.69 -12.61
CA THR A 27 36.09 1.81 -11.18
C THR A 27 35.89 3.29 -10.84
N ILE A 28 34.73 3.63 -10.27
CA ILE A 28 34.45 4.98 -9.79
C ILE A 28 35.25 5.20 -8.50
N SER A 29 35.93 6.34 -8.34
CA SER A 29 36.76 6.60 -7.16
C SER A 29 35.92 6.61 -5.86
N GLY A 30 36.21 5.69 -4.94
CA GLY A 30 35.64 5.62 -3.59
C GLY A 30 35.82 4.22 -2.96
N PRO A 31 35.91 4.09 -1.62
CA PRO A 31 36.30 2.85 -0.93
C PRO A 31 35.30 1.69 -1.06
N SER A 32 34.12 1.93 -1.65
CA SER A 32 33.04 0.95 -1.84
C SER A 32 32.23 1.22 -3.12
N SER A 33 32.84 1.89 -4.10
CA SER A 33 32.14 2.33 -5.32
C SER A 33 31.96 1.17 -6.33
N PRO A 34 30.78 1.05 -6.97
CA PRO A 34 30.58 0.09 -8.04
C PRO A 34 31.49 0.43 -9.22
N SER A 35 31.97 -0.61 -9.92
CA SER A 35 32.63 -0.44 -11.21
C SER A 35 31.56 -0.38 -12.31
N ASP A 36 31.76 0.49 -13.27
CA ASP A 36 30.92 0.64 -14.44
C ASP A 36 31.48 -0.06 -15.65
N LEU A 37 30.61 -0.77 -16.37
CA LEU A 37 30.89 -1.20 -17.72
C LEU A 37 30.57 -0.03 -18.66
N LEU A 38 31.60 0.62 -19.16
CA LEU A 38 31.49 1.58 -20.25
C LEU A 38 31.27 0.80 -21.54
N ILE A 39 30.21 1.13 -22.28
CA ILE A 39 29.95 0.58 -23.60
C ILE A 39 29.74 1.73 -24.57
N ARG A 40 30.44 1.69 -25.70
CA ARG A 40 30.31 2.62 -26.81
C ARG A 40 30.07 1.86 -28.10
N LEU A 41 29.00 2.21 -28.80
CA LEU A 41 28.68 1.67 -30.12
C LEU A 41 29.09 2.67 -31.19
N LYS A 42 29.86 2.20 -32.18
CA LYS A 42 30.29 3.02 -33.31
C LYS A 42 29.96 2.33 -34.62
N ASN A 43 29.31 3.04 -35.53
CA ASN A 43 29.31 2.73 -36.96
C ASN A 43 29.76 3.97 -37.74
N ASP A 44 29.62 3.95 -39.07
CA ASP A 44 30.10 5.05 -39.92
C ASP A 44 29.31 6.36 -39.71
N VAL A 45 28.09 6.29 -39.16
CA VAL A 45 27.14 7.42 -39.12
C VAL A 45 26.84 7.89 -37.71
N SER A 46 26.85 6.99 -36.73
CA SER A 46 26.32 7.22 -35.40
C SER A 46 27.26 6.68 -34.32
N LEU A 47 27.31 7.42 -33.22
CA LEU A 47 28.05 7.09 -32.02
C LEU A 47 27.11 7.09 -30.82
N TYR A 48 27.12 6.02 -30.04
CA TYR A 48 26.29 5.86 -28.85
C TYR A 48 27.15 5.51 -27.64
N ASP A 49 26.85 6.13 -26.50
CA ASP A 49 27.41 5.74 -25.20
C ASP A 49 26.31 5.20 -24.28
N LEU A 50 26.59 4.09 -23.61
CA LEU A 50 25.69 3.56 -22.60
C LEU A 50 25.66 4.51 -21.40
N VAL A 51 24.45 4.95 -21.04
CA VAL A 51 24.22 5.77 -19.85
C VAL A 51 23.83 4.84 -18.70
N PRO A 52 24.57 4.81 -17.59
CA PRO A 52 24.24 3.94 -16.47
C PRO A 52 22.91 4.32 -15.80
N PRO A 53 22.01 3.36 -15.48
CA PRO A 53 20.70 3.67 -14.90
C PRO A 53 20.75 4.50 -13.61
N ARG A 54 21.81 4.34 -12.81
CA ARG A 54 22.00 5.10 -11.56
C ARG A 54 22.10 6.62 -11.77
N THR A 55 22.50 7.09 -12.95
CA THR A 55 22.57 8.54 -13.24
C THR A 55 21.19 9.15 -13.48
N LEU A 56 20.17 8.31 -13.69
CA LEU A 56 18.78 8.70 -13.94
C LEU A 56 17.85 8.35 -12.76
N SER A 57 18.28 7.43 -11.89
CA SER A 57 17.56 7.05 -10.67
C SER A 57 17.32 8.24 -9.75
N GLY A 58 16.13 8.30 -9.15
CA GLY A 58 15.70 9.44 -8.32
C GLY A 58 15.22 10.67 -9.09
N ILE A 59 15.51 10.76 -10.40
CA ILE A 59 15.12 11.90 -11.25
C ILE A 59 13.94 11.51 -12.15
N LEU A 60 14.00 10.31 -12.74
CA LEU A 60 12.97 9.79 -13.64
C LEU A 60 12.10 8.74 -12.95
N PRO A 61 10.86 8.51 -13.42
CA PRO A 61 10.05 7.39 -12.97
C PRO A 61 10.79 6.05 -13.06
N ASN A 62 10.64 5.19 -12.05
CA ASN A 62 11.39 3.93 -11.91
C ASN A 62 11.24 3.05 -13.15
N SER A 63 10.04 2.94 -13.71
CA SER A 63 9.78 2.17 -14.95
C SER A 63 10.55 2.69 -16.18
N LEU A 64 10.87 3.99 -16.26
CA LEU A 64 11.71 4.53 -17.34
C LEU A 64 13.21 4.28 -17.10
N VAL A 65 13.60 3.91 -15.88
CA VAL A 65 14.97 3.57 -15.50
C VAL A 65 15.19 2.05 -15.55
N GLU A 66 14.20 1.25 -15.13
CA GLU A 66 14.31 -0.20 -14.99
C GLU A 66 13.96 -0.95 -16.28
N ASP A 67 12.96 -0.49 -17.04
CA ASP A 67 12.47 -1.21 -18.23
C ASP A 67 13.22 -0.84 -19.53
N PHE A 68 14.23 0.04 -19.44
CA PHE A 68 14.94 0.60 -20.58
C PHE A 68 16.46 0.55 -20.44
N VAL A 69 17.13 0.41 -21.59
CA VAL A 69 18.56 0.69 -21.78
C VAL A 69 18.70 2.09 -22.37
N HIS A 70 19.58 2.89 -21.77
CA HIS A 70 19.75 4.30 -22.07
C HIS A 70 21.00 4.51 -22.92
N TRP A 71 20.83 5.05 -24.13
CA TRP A 71 21.92 5.32 -25.05
C TRP A 71 22.04 6.82 -25.32
N TYR A 72 23.14 7.43 -24.91
CA TYR A 72 23.47 8.79 -25.32
C TYR A 72 23.92 8.80 -26.78
N ARG A 73 23.14 9.46 -27.62
CA ARG A 73 23.38 9.60 -29.05
C ARG A 73 24.10 10.94 -29.31
N HIS A 74 25.30 10.88 -29.88
CA HIS A 74 26.17 12.05 -30.02
C HIS A 74 25.77 13.02 -31.13
N ASP A 75 25.14 12.55 -32.19
CA ASP A 75 24.69 13.38 -33.32
C ASP A 75 23.52 14.31 -32.95
N GLU A 76 22.55 13.80 -32.18
CA GLU A 76 21.37 14.50 -31.71
C GLU A 76 21.55 15.14 -30.32
N LEU A 77 22.66 14.83 -29.64
CA LEU A 77 22.96 15.26 -28.27
C LEU A 77 21.82 14.91 -27.28
N ALA A 78 21.26 13.71 -27.43
CA ALA A 78 20.08 13.25 -26.68
C ALA A 78 20.28 11.83 -26.14
N ILE A 79 19.57 11.48 -25.07
CA ILE A 79 19.54 10.11 -24.54
C ILE A 79 18.31 9.41 -25.10
N GLU A 80 18.53 8.35 -25.87
CA GLU A 80 17.50 7.46 -26.37
C GLU A 80 17.25 6.31 -25.38
N PHE A 81 15.98 6.03 -25.11
CA PHE A 81 15.55 4.97 -24.21
C PHE A 81 15.02 3.83 -25.06
N ARG A 82 15.74 2.70 -25.06
CA ARG A 82 15.38 1.48 -25.78
C ARG A 82 14.86 0.44 -24.81
N LEU A 83 13.81 -0.30 -25.17
CA LEU A 83 13.25 -1.31 -24.29
C LEU A 83 14.28 -2.39 -23.94
N LEU A 84 14.28 -2.87 -22.70
CA LEU A 84 15.26 -3.85 -22.21
C LEU A 84 15.26 -5.16 -23.01
N HIS A 85 14.12 -5.56 -23.58
CA HIS A 85 14.00 -6.77 -24.41
C HIS A 85 14.40 -6.56 -25.88
N THR A 86 14.59 -5.31 -26.32
CA THR A 86 15.09 -4.94 -27.65
C THR A 86 16.15 -3.82 -27.56
N PRO A 87 17.21 -4.01 -26.76
CA PRO A 87 18.09 -2.91 -26.32
C PRO A 87 18.96 -2.31 -27.44
N TRP A 88 19.02 -3.00 -28.59
CA TRP A 88 19.82 -2.61 -29.76
C TRP A 88 18.99 -1.97 -30.88
N LYS A 89 17.65 -2.00 -30.80
CA LYS A 89 16.78 -1.51 -31.85
C LYS A 89 16.47 -0.02 -31.68
N THR A 90 16.88 0.77 -32.66
CA THR A 90 16.44 2.16 -32.82
C THR A 90 15.05 2.17 -33.42
N GLU A 91 14.10 2.78 -32.72
CA GLU A 91 12.74 2.97 -33.21
C GLU A 91 12.34 4.45 -33.04
N SER A 92 11.61 5.00 -34.01
CA SER A 92 11.04 6.36 -33.90
C SER A 92 10.06 6.52 -32.73
N ARG A 93 9.66 5.39 -32.14
CA ARG A 93 8.73 5.27 -31.02
C ARG A 93 9.40 5.35 -29.65
N ASN A 94 10.73 5.35 -29.61
CA ASN A 94 11.50 5.38 -28.37
C ASN A 94 11.34 6.72 -27.66
N TRP A 95 11.53 6.69 -26.34
CA TRP A 95 11.61 7.93 -25.57
C TRP A 95 12.97 8.59 -25.84
N SER A 96 12.99 9.92 -25.95
CA SER A 96 14.19 10.72 -26.16
C SER A 96 14.27 11.85 -25.15
N LEU A 97 15.38 11.91 -24.42
CA LEU A 97 15.71 12.97 -23.48
C LEU A 97 16.70 13.93 -24.15
N GLY A 98 16.17 15.05 -24.64
CA GLY A 98 16.95 16.07 -25.35
C GLY A 98 16.97 17.40 -24.59
N ARG A 99 17.90 18.28 -24.98
CA ARG A 99 17.92 19.66 -24.51
C ARG A 99 16.83 20.48 -25.20
N HIS A 100 16.11 21.28 -24.42
CA HIS A 100 15.13 22.24 -24.88
C HIS A 100 15.39 23.58 -24.17
N GLY A 101 16.17 24.44 -24.83
CA GLY A 101 16.72 25.65 -24.21
C GLY A 101 17.69 25.29 -23.09
N SER A 102 17.47 25.86 -21.89
CA SER A 102 18.27 25.58 -20.69
C SER A 102 17.82 24.34 -19.90
N LYS A 103 16.74 23.67 -20.33
CA LYS A 103 16.15 22.53 -19.62
C LYS A 103 16.26 21.24 -20.44
N TRP A 104 16.14 20.11 -19.76
CA TRP A 104 15.99 18.81 -20.41
C TRP A 104 14.51 18.46 -20.53
N LYS A 105 14.14 17.83 -21.64
CA LYS A 105 12.76 17.41 -21.91
C LYS A 105 12.76 15.97 -22.39
N LEU A 106 11.99 15.13 -21.71
CA LEU A 106 11.75 13.75 -22.15
C LEU A 106 10.49 13.69 -23.00
N THR A 107 10.62 13.28 -24.26
CA THR A 107 9.51 13.22 -25.21
C THR A 107 9.43 11.87 -25.91
N ARG A 108 8.24 11.57 -26.43
CA ARG A 108 7.95 10.40 -27.26
C ARG A 108 7.10 10.83 -28.45
N TYR A 109 7.44 10.34 -29.64
CA TYR A 109 6.76 10.70 -30.90
C TYR A 109 6.71 12.21 -31.19
N GLY A 110 7.56 13.03 -30.57
CA GLY A 110 7.49 14.50 -30.65
C GLY A 110 6.21 15.13 -30.06
N ARG A 111 5.26 14.32 -29.58
CA ARG A 111 3.92 14.75 -29.16
C ARG A 111 3.69 14.55 -27.67
N THR A 112 4.13 13.44 -27.11
CA THR A 112 3.97 13.16 -25.68
C THR A 112 5.21 13.62 -24.93
N SER A 113 5.03 14.34 -23.82
CA SER A 113 6.12 14.79 -22.96
C SER A 113 5.91 14.25 -21.55
N LEU A 114 6.98 13.84 -20.87
CA LEU A 114 6.93 13.53 -19.45
C LEU A 114 6.91 14.83 -18.64
N ILE A 115 5.99 14.94 -17.70
CA ILE A 115 6.03 15.94 -16.64
C ILE A 115 6.98 15.43 -15.56
N SER A 116 8.04 16.22 -15.28
CA SER A 116 9.05 15.84 -14.29
C SER A 116 8.40 15.59 -12.91
N PRO A 117 8.71 14.47 -12.22
CA PRO A 117 8.26 14.21 -10.85
C PRO A 117 8.64 15.31 -9.86
N THR A 118 9.73 16.04 -10.12
CA THR A 118 10.23 17.13 -9.28
C THR A 118 9.65 18.51 -9.63
N SER A 119 8.89 18.61 -10.72
CA SER A 119 8.22 19.87 -11.09
C SER A 119 7.03 20.15 -10.17
N SER A 120 6.63 21.42 -10.03
CA SER A 120 5.46 21.80 -9.23
C SER A 120 4.18 21.08 -9.67
N SER A 121 3.93 21.01 -10.98
CA SER A 121 2.79 20.26 -11.53
C SER A 121 2.89 18.76 -11.24
N GLY A 122 4.09 18.18 -11.40
CA GLY A 122 4.34 16.76 -11.11
C GLY A 122 4.09 16.42 -9.64
N GLN A 123 4.64 17.22 -8.72
CA GLN A 123 4.44 17.08 -7.28
C GLN A 123 2.97 17.26 -6.88
N TYR A 124 2.27 18.22 -7.48
CA TYR A 124 0.84 18.43 -7.20
C TYR A 124 0.01 17.20 -7.57
N ILE A 125 0.19 16.65 -8.78
CA ILE A 125 -0.54 15.45 -9.22
C ILE A 125 -0.13 14.23 -8.39
N ALA A 126 1.17 14.09 -8.09
CA ALA A 126 1.66 13.03 -7.23
C ALA A 126 1.07 13.11 -5.82
N SER A 127 0.81 14.30 -5.28
CA SER A 127 0.15 14.45 -3.97
C SER A 127 -1.30 13.95 -3.96
N ILE A 128 -2.02 14.10 -5.07
CA ILE A 128 -3.39 13.58 -5.23
C ILE A 128 -3.38 12.04 -5.29
N LEU A 129 -2.39 11.47 -5.99
CA LEU A 129 -2.24 10.02 -6.17
C LEU A 129 -1.36 9.35 -5.10
N ALA A 130 -0.88 10.12 -4.13
CA ALA A 130 -0.07 9.65 -3.01
C ALA A 130 -0.70 8.48 -2.24
N PRO A 131 -2.04 8.33 -2.10
CA PRO A 131 -2.60 7.15 -1.46
C PRO A 131 -2.27 5.82 -2.16
N LEU A 132 -1.89 5.86 -3.44
CA LEU A 132 -1.64 4.66 -4.26
C LEU A 132 -0.15 4.43 -4.56
N ALA A 133 0.62 5.49 -4.77
CA ALA A 133 2.01 5.37 -5.22
C ALA A 133 2.88 6.57 -4.83
N SER A 134 4.19 6.34 -4.74
CA SER A 134 5.19 7.41 -4.60
C SER A 134 5.40 8.18 -5.92
N PRO A 135 5.96 9.40 -5.89
CA PRO A 135 6.16 10.21 -7.11
C PRO A 135 6.95 9.51 -8.22
N LEU A 136 7.97 8.71 -7.88
CA LEU A 136 8.80 7.99 -8.87
C LEU A 136 8.13 6.73 -9.42
N GLN A 137 7.04 6.25 -8.82
CA GLN A 137 6.23 5.17 -9.36
C GLN A 137 5.17 5.67 -10.36
N LEU A 138 5.01 7.00 -10.48
CA LEU A 138 4.08 7.64 -11.40
C LEU A 138 4.77 8.02 -12.72
N GLN A 139 4.11 7.73 -13.83
CA GLN A 139 4.45 8.34 -15.12
C GLN A 139 3.37 9.37 -15.47
N ILE A 140 3.69 10.65 -15.31
CA ILE A 140 2.77 11.74 -15.63
C ILE A 140 3.12 12.27 -17.02
N LEU A 141 2.23 12.04 -17.98
CA LEU A 141 2.42 12.36 -19.39
C LEU A 141 1.51 13.52 -19.79
N PHE A 142 2.02 14.38 -20.66
CA PHE A 142 1.26 15.45 -21.29
C PHE A 142 1.31 15.30 -22.80
N ASP A 143 0.15 15.21 -23.44
CA ASP A 143 0.00 15.16 -24.88
C ASP A 143 -0.12 16.59 -25.43
N LEU A 144 0.79 16.99 -26.33
CA LEU A 144 0.84 18.34 -26.88
C LEU A 144 -0.27 18.65 -27.89
N GLU A 145 -0.89 17.63 -28.50
CA GLU A 145 -1.90 17.83 -29.54
C GLU A 145 -3.31 17.82 -28.94
N THR A 146 -3.60 16.87 -28.04
CA THR A 146 -4.89 16.82 -27.35
C THR A 146 -4.91 17.66 -26.08
N HIS A 147 -3.77 18.19 -25.64
CA HIS A 147 -3.61 18.88 -24.35
C HIS A 147 -4.07 18.03 -23.16
N CYS A 148 -4.11 16.70 -23.32
CA CYS A 148 -4.56 15.78 -22.28
C CYS A 148 -3.38 15.40 -21.37
N LEU A 149 -3.64 15.36 -20.07
CA LEU A 149 -2.72 14.84 -19.08
C LEU A 149 -3.12 13.41 -18.71
N GLU A 150 -2.15 12.49 -18.73
CA GLU A 150 -2.32 11.09 -18.31
C GLU A 150 -1.35 10.78 -17.16
N ALA A 151 -1.86 10.40 -16.00
CA ALA A 151 -1.07 9.87 -14.89
C ALA A 151 -1.20 8.35 -14.85
N LYS A 152 -0.10 7.64 -15.11
CA LYS A 152 -0.05 6.17 -15.14
C LYS A 152 0.67 5.63 -13.92
N LEU A 153 0.13 4.54 -13.37
CA LEU A 153 0.71 3.73 -12.30
C LEU A 153 0.96 2.32 -12.86
N PRO A 154 2.06 2.10 -13.61
CA PRO A 154 2.28 0.84 -14.32
C PRO A 154 2.20 -0.40 -13.43
N HIS A 155 2.79 -0.34 -12.23
CA HIS A 155 2.79 -1.45 -11.28
C HIS A 155 1.40 -1.84 -10.75
N LEU A 156 0.45 -0.89 -10.73
CA LEU A 156 -0.92 -1.12 -10.28
C LEU A 156 -1.91 -1.26 -11.44
N GLN A 157 -1.43 -1.11 -12.69
CA GLN A 157 -2.25 -1.11 -13.91
C GLN A 157 -3.39 -0.09 -13.86
N LEU A 158 -3.14 1.07 -13.24
CA LEU A 158 -4.10 2.17 -13.14
C LEU A 158 -3.65 3.35 -14.02
N ASP A 159 -4.61 3.92 -14.75
CA ASP A 159 -4.44 5.12 -15.56
C ASP A 159 -5.50 6.14 -15.17
N PHE A 160 -5.07 7.39 -15.04
CA PHE A 160 -5.92 8.53 -14.75
C PHE A 160 -5.72 9.63 -15.78
N ASN A 161 -6.81 10.25 -16.22
CA ASN A 161 -6.78 11.26 -17.28
C ASN A 161 -7.42 12.57 -16.82
N LEU A 162 -6.82 13.68 -17.21
CA LEU A 162 -7.37 15.02 -17.08
C LEU A 162 -7.39 15.66 -18.47
N ARG A 163 -8.60 15.92 -18.98
CA ARG A 163 -8.78 16.53 -20.30
C ARG A 163 -8.73 18.06 -20.21
N PRO A 164 -8.46 18.75 -21.33
CA PRO A 164 -8.45 20.22 -21.35
C PRO A 164 -9.79 20.79 -20.91
N GLY A 165 -9.74 21.80 -20.04
CA GLY A 165 -10.94 22.48 -19.52
C GLY A 165 -11.71 21.72 -18.45
N GLU A 166 -11.35 20.46 -18.16
CA GLU A 166 -11.92 19.71 -17.05
C GLU A 166 -11.16 20.01 -15.74
N THR A 167 -11.87 19.93 -14.62
CA THR A 167 -11.30 20.12 -13.27
C THR A 167 -11.17 18.82 -12.49
N ALA A 168 -11.65 17.70 -13.06
CA ALA A 168 -11.70 16.42 -12.39
C ALA A 168 -10.85 15.38 -13.12
N ILE A 169 -10.05 14.64 -12.35
CA ILE A 169 -9.23 13.55 -12.86
C ILE A 169 -10.10 12.30 -12.93
N THR A 170 -10.22 11.70 -14.12
CA THR A 170 -11.05 10.52 -14.38
C THR A 170 -10.23 9.24 -14.40
N SER A 171 -10.81 8.13 -13.92
CA SER A 171 -10.17 6.80 -14.01
C SER A 171 -10.47 6.14 -15.34
N ARG A 172 -9.47 5.49 -15.93
CA ARG A 172 -9.65 4.70 -17.15
C ARG A 172 -10.24 3.31 -16.88
N GLN A 173 -9.78 2.64 -15.83
CA GLN A 173 -10.19 1.28 -15.46
C GLN A 173 -11.61 1.29 -14.86
N PHE A 174 -11.91 2.29 -14.04
CA PHE A 174 -13.24 2.46 -13.45
C PHE A 174 -14.04 3.49 -14.26
N ARG A 175 -14.69 3.01 -15.31
CA ARG A 175 -15.47 3.87 -16.23
C ARG A 175 -16.48 4.72 -15.47
N ARG A 176 -16.62 5.97 -15.90
CA ARG A 176 -17.53 6.97 -15.32
C ARG A 176 -17.18 7.39 -13.88
N MET A 177 -16.01 7.00 -13.39
CA MET A 177 -15.52 7.42 -12.07
C MET A 177 -14.43 8.49 -12.20
N GLN A 178 -14.45 9.44 -11.28
CA GLN A 178 -13.45 10.48 -11.12
C GLN A 178 -12.96 10.51 -9.67
N ILE A 179 -11.77 11.07 -9.44
CA ILE A 179 -11.26 11.27 -8.08
C ILE A 179 -12.23 12.17 -7.33
N ASP A 180 -12.65 11.73 -6.15
CA ASP A 180 -13.56 12.49 -5.31
C ASP A 180 -12.80 13.61 -4.59
N VAL A 181 -13.41 14.78 -4.48
CA VAL A 181 -12.85 15.86 -3.65
C VAL A 181 -12.98 15.50 -2.18
N ASP A 182 -14.08 14.83 -1.82
CA ASP A 182 -14.24 14.26 -0.49
C ASP A 182 -13.56 12.88 -0.42
N GLN A 183 -12.43 12.82 0.29
CA GLN A 183 -11.70 11.58 0.55
C GLN A 183 -12.14 10.88 1.85
N SER A 184 -13.19 11.36 2.52
CA SER A 184 -13.78 10.74 3.71
C SER A 184 -14.83 9.69 3.33
N ILE A 185 -14.85 8.58 4.07
CA ILE A 185 -15.79 7.47 3.83
C ILE A 185 -16.55 7.03 5.08
N GLY A 186 -16.27 7.65 6.24
CA GLY A 186 -16.92 7.31 7.51
C GLY A 186 -16.54 5.94 8.10
N THR A 187 -15.48 5.30 7.62
CA THR A 187 -14.90 4.06 8.18
C THR A 187 -13.43 3.97 7.77
N LEU A 188 -12.70 2.97 8.28
CA LEU A 188 -11.26 2.83 8.08
C LEU A 188 -10.52 4.12 8.47
N VAL A 189 -10.94 4.73 9.58
CA VAL A 189 -10.37 5.98 10.07
C VAL A 189 -8.88 5.75 10.34
N GLY A 190 -8.02 6.69 9.92
CA GLY A 190 -6.57 6.53 10.02
C GLY A 190 -5.90 5.77 8.86
N LEU A 191 -6.66 5.13 7.96
CA LEU A 191 -6.10 4.55 6.73
C LEU A 191 -5.71 5.66 5.74
N LYS A 192 -4.41 5.72 5.41
CA LYS A 192 -3.83 6.69 4.46
C LYS A 192 -3.82 6.19 3.02
N SER A 193 -3.54 4.91 2.82
CA SER A 193 -3.43 4.30 1.50
C SER A 193 -4.81 3.94 0.92
N LYS A 194 -5.68 4.95 0.76
CA LYS A 194 -6.98 4.82 0.09
C LYS A 194 -7.24 6.02 -0.81
N LEU A 195 -7.67 5.76 -2.04
CA LEU A 195 -8.17 6.79 -2.96
C LEU A 195 -9.66 6.59 -3.19
N VAL A 196 -10.46 7.62 -2.90
CA VAL A 196 -11.91 7.60 -3.13
C VAL A 196 -12.22 8.11 -4.53
N LEU A 197 -13.04 7.35 -5.24
CA LEU A 197 -13.61 7.72 -6.53
C LEU A 197 -15.12 7.91 -6.39
N ARG A 198 -15.67 8.84 -7.17
CA ARG A 198 -17.12 9.09 -7.29
C ARG A 198 -17.57 9.00 -8.73
N ASN A 199 -18.81 8.58 -8.94
CA ASN A 199 -19.41 8.56 -10.26
C ASN A 199 -19.69 9.98 -10.76
N MET A 200 -19.44 10.22 -12.04
CA MET A 200 -19.61 11.55 -12.66
C MET A 200 -21.07 11.99 -12.79
N GLN A 201 -22.02 11.05 -12.92
CA GLN A 201 -23.45 11.35 -13.08
C GLN A 201 -24.25 11.18 -11.80
N TYR A 202 -23.83 10.24 -10.96
CA TYR A 202 -24.53 9.87 -9.72
C TYR A 202 -23.58 10.00 -8.54
N PRO A 203 -23.34 11.22 -8.01
CA PRO A 203 -22.30 11.48 -7.00
C PRO A 203 -22.40 10.64 -5.72
N GLN A 204 -23.58 10.10 -5.42
CA GLN A 204 -23.81 9.17 -4.31
C GLN A 204 -23.15 7.80 -4.51
N ILE A 205 -22.86 7.41 -5.76
CA ILE A 205 -22.15 6.18 -6.09
C ILE A 205 -20.65 6.46 -5.95
N ARG A 206 -20.09 5.95 -4.85
CA ARG A 206 -18.68 6.11 -4.51
C ARG A 206 -18.02 4.75 -4.31
N MET A 207 -16.72 4.71 -4.53
CA MET A 207 -15.90 3.52 -4.28
C MET A 207 -14.51 3.93 -3.81
N ILE A 208 -13.80 2.99 -3.21
CA ILE A 208 -12.43 3.20 -2.75
C ILE A 208 -11.48 2.22 -3.43
N LEU A 209 -10.27 2.70 -3.67
CA LEU A 209 -9.13 1.94 -4.15
C LEU A 209 -8.09 1.87 -3.03
N ILE A 210 -7.71 0.66 -2.64
CA ILE A 210 -6.70 0.40 -1.61
C ILE A 210 -5.62 -0.51 -2.21
N PRO A 211 -4.34 -0.10 -2.24
CA PRO A 211 -3.26 -0.99 -2.68
C PRO A 211 -3.19 -2.25 -1.82
N ASP A 212 -3.05 -3.41 -2.46
CA ASP A 212 -2.86 -4.70 -1.77
C ASP A 212 -1.35 -4.94 -1.57
N GLY A 213 -0.90 -4.88 -0.32
CA GLY A 213 0.51 -4.99 0.06
C GLY A 213 0.69 -5.08 1.58
N VAL A 214 1.95 -5.05 2.01
CA VAL A 214 2.33 -5.09 3.43
C VAL A 214 1.87 -3.81 4.13
N ILE A 215 1.24 -3.96 5.29
CA ILE A 215 0.72 -2.85 6.08
C ILE A 215 1.74 -2.35 7.10
N GLU A 216 1.91 -1.03 7.14
CA GLU A 216 2.68 -0.31 8.13
C GLU A 216 1.75 0.45 9.08
N CYS A 217 2.05 0.40 10.37
CA CYS A 217 1.32 1.12 11.41
C CYS A 217 2.25 2.08 12.13
N LYS A 218 1.85 3.35 12.23
CA LYS A 218 2.59 4.39 12.95
C LYS A 218 1.68 5.02 14.02
N LYS A 219 2.14 5.03 15.26
CA LYS A 219 1.52 5.83 16.33
C LYS A 219 2.03 7.26 16.19
N ARG A 220 1.13 8.25 16.17
CA ARG A 220 1.58 9.64 16.25
C ARG A 220 2.03 9.93 17.67
N GLN A 221 3.22 10.50 17.80
CA GLN A 221 3.84 10.78 19.10
C GLN A 221 3.48 12.16 19.67
N HIS A 222 2.57 12.93 19.05
CA HIS A 222 2.27 14.28 19.51
C HIS A 222 1.02 14.37 20.42
N GLU A 223 1.33 14.55 21.70
CA GLU A 223 0.77 15.43 22.72
C GLU A 223 -0.75 15.48 22.99
N LEU A 224 -1.06 15.10 24.24
CA LEU A 224 -2.25 15.35 25.07
C LEU A 224 -3.51 14.48 24.88
N LEU A 225 -3.71 13.78 23.75
CA LEU A 225 -4.85 12.87 23.59
C LEU A 225 -4.48 11.62 22.77
N ASP A 226 -5.09 10.48 23.12
CA ASP A 226 -4.94 9.17 22.47
C ASP A 226 -5.14 9.28 20.94
N SER A 227 -4.03 9.35 20.18
CA SER A 227 -4.08 9.59 18.75
C SER A 227 -4.41 8.30 18.00
N HIS A 228 -5.39 8.35 17.11
CA HIS A 228 -5.73 7.23 16.23
C HIS A 228 -4.50 6.75 15.44
N VAL A 229 -4.29 5.44 15.35
CA VAL A 229 -3.18 4.84 14.60
C VAL A 229 -3.28 5.24 13.13
N GLU A 230 -2.13 5.58 12.54
CA GLU A 230 -2.00 5.79 11.11
C GLU A 230 -1.62 4.47 10.44
N VAL A 231 -2.42 4.05 9.46
CA VAL A 231 -2.26 2.80 8.73
C VAL A 231 -1.97 3.12 7.28
N SER A 232 -0.90 2.57 6.72
CA SER A 232 -0.49 2.75 5.32
C SER A 232 -0.03 1.43 4.73
N VAL A 233 -0.08 1.32 3.40
CA VAL A 233 0.45 0.18 2.65
C VAL A 233 1.83 0.58 2.12
N ALA A 234 2.84 -0.26 2.30
CA ALA A 234 4.17 -0.05 1.77
C ALA A 234 4.15 -0.20 0.23
N TYR A 235 4.33 0.91 -0.50
CA TYR A 235 4.13 0.95 -1.96
C TYR A 235 4.94 -0.10 -2.72
N GLU A 236 6.17 -0.37 -2.30
CA GLU A 236 7.11 -1.31 -2.93
C GLU A 236 6.60 -2.76 -2.94
N THR A 237 5.69 -3.08 -2.01
CA THR A 237 5.14 -4.43 -1.87
C THR A 237 3.85 -4.63 -2.67
N THR A 238 3.32 -3.56 -3.27
CA THR A 238 2.02 -3.56 -3.93
C THR A 238 2.10 -4.04 -5.37
N LYS A 239 1.17 -4.91 -5.77
CA LYS A 239 1.08 -5.43 -7.15
C LYS A 239 -0.28 -5.23 -7.80
N HIS A 240 -1.30 -4.96 -7.00
CA HIS A 240 -2.66 -4.76 -7.45
C HIS A 240 -3.42 -3.91 -6.43
N VAL A 241 -4.62 -3.52 -6.79
CA VAL A 241 -5.49 -2.68 -5.96
C VAL A 241 -6.78 -3.43 -5.68
N GLN A 242 -7.20 -3.42 -4.42
CA GLN A 242 -8.53 -3.83 -4.02
C GLN A 242 -9.50 -2.66 -4.19
N SER A 243 -10.63 -2.93 -4.84
CA SER A 243 -11.71 -1.96 -5.02
C SER A 243 -12.91 -2.33 -4.17
N TYR A 244 -13.43 -1.38 -3.38
CA TYR A 244 -14.63 -1.57 -2.58
C TYR A 244 -15.66 -0.47 -2.88
N SER A 245 -16.87 -0.86 -3.24
CA SER A 245 -18.00 0.05 -3.38
C SER A 245 -18.52 0.47 -2.01
N ILE A 246 -18.92 1.74 -1.88
CA ILE A 246 -19.52 2.28 -0.66
C ILE A 246 -21.03 2.14 -0.77
N ASP A 247 -21.62 1.29 0.07
CA ASP A 247 -23.07 1.09 0.16
C ASP A 247 -23.59 1.83 1.39
N ASN A 248 -24.03 3.07 1.19
CA ASN A 248 -24.57 3.92 2.25
C ASN A 248 -25.90 3.39 2.80
N ASN A 249 -26.69 2.68 1.97
CA ASN A 249 -28.00 2.18 2.37
C ASN A 249 -27.87 1.02 3.36
N LEU A 250 -26.93 0.12 3.08
CA LEU A 250 -26.64 -1.03 3.95
C LEU A 250 -25.44 -0.78 4.88
N SER A 251 -24.92 0.45 4.91
CA SER A 251 -23.86 0.88 5.84
C SER A 251 -22.64 -0.05 5.78
N ARG A 252 -22.14 -0.35 4.57
CA ARG A 252 -21.08 -1.35 4.35
C ARG A 252 -20.15 -1.01 3.17
N LEU A 253 -18.96 -1.62 3.20
CA LEU A 253 -18.04 -1.67 2.06
C LEU A 253 -18.19 -3.03 1.35
N VAL A 254 -18.33 -3.02 0.02
CA VAL A 254 -18.59 -4.21 -0.79
C VAL A 254 -17.45 -4.42 -1.79
N GLY A 255 -16.69 -5.50 -1.64
CA GLY A 255 -15.54 -5.86 -2.49
C GLY A 255 -15.91 -6.82 -3.64
N ASN A 256 -14.89 -7.44 -4.25
CA ASN A 256 -15.01 -8.39 -5.37
C ASN A 256 -15.38 -9.83 -4.97
N ASP A 257 -15.96 -10.00 -3.76
CA ASP A 257 -16.33 -11.28 -3.13
C ASP A 257 -15.24 -12.34 -2.93
N THR A 258 -14.00 -12.09 -3.36
CA THR A 258 -12.88 -12.99 -3.12
C THR A 258 -12.54 -13.10 -1.63
N LEU A 259 -12.08 -14.28 -1.21
CA LEU A 259 -11.67 -14.52 0.18
C LEU A 259 -10.55 -13.55 0.61
N GLN A 260 -9.54 -13.35 -0.24
CA GLN A 260 -8.44 -12.43 0.02
C GLN A 260 -8.96 -10.99 0.24
N SER A 261 -9.84 -10.48 -0.64
CA SER A 261 -10.38 -9.13 -0.51
C SER A 261 -11.19 -8.94 0.78
N LYS A 262 -11.98 -9.94 1.20
CA LYS A 262 -12.75 -9.89 2.45
C LYS A 262 -11.86 -9.92 3.68
N LEU A 263 -10.87 -10.81 3.71
CA LEU A 263 -9.91 -10.90 4.81
C LEU A 263 -9.05 -9.64 4.89
N PHE A 264 -8.67 -9.05 3.75
CA PHE A 264 -7.87 -7.82 3.73
C PHE A 264 -8.67 -6.67 4.30
N LEU A 265 -9.95 -6.56 3.92
CA LEU A 265 -10.87 -5.58 4.51
C LEU A 265 -11.06 -5.80 6.01
N ALA A 266 -11.22 -7.05 6.47
CA ALA A 266 -11.32 -7.37 7.89
C ALA A 266 -10.05 -6.96 8.65
N TYR A 267 -8.88 -7.24 8.08
CA TYR A 267 -7.59 -6.86 8.65
C TYR A 267 -7.47 -5.34 8.82
N LEU A 268 -7.83 -4.58 7.78
CA LEU A 268 -7.82 -3.12 7.83
C LEU A 268 -8.77 -2.57 8.89
N HIS A 269 -10.00 -3.07 8.98
CA HIS A 269 -10.94 -2.67 10.05
C HIS A 269 -10.38 -2.98 11.45
N GLY A 270 -9.73 -4.13 11.64
CA GLY A 270 -9.09 -4.49 12.90
C GLY A 270 -7.99 -3.51 13.28
N LEU A 271 -7.10 -3.18 12.33
CA LEU A 271 -6.02 -2.22 12.53
C LEU A 271 -6.52 -0.81 12.84
N THR A 272 -7.52 -0.34 12.09
CA THR A 272 -8.12 0.99 12.26
C THR A 272 -9.19 1.03 13.35
N SER A 273 -9.25 0.04 14.24
CA SER A 273 -10.25 0.02 15.31
C SER A 273 -9.98 1.10 16.36
N TYR A 274 -11.06 1.71 16.84
CA TYR A 274 -11.04 2.70 17.90
C TYR A 274 -12.24 2.50 18.85
N CYS A 275 -12.31 3.28 19.93
CA CYS A 275 -13.40 3.18 20.91
C CYS A 275 -14.72 3.78 20.39
N LEU A 276 -14.64 4.67 19.39
CA LEU A 276 -15.81 5.25 18.74
C LEU A 276 -16.28 4.38 17.58
N LEU A 277 -17.59 4.40 17.34
CA LEU A 277 -18.20 3.72 16.21
C LEU A 277 -17.87 4.44 14.90
N ASP A 278 -17.57 3.67 13.85
CA ASP A 278 -17.41 4.21 12.51
C ASP A 278 -18.73 4.84 12.03
N PRO A 279 -18.71 6.11 11.57
CA PRO A 279 -19.92 6.80 11.10
C PRO A 279 -20.71 6.06 10.02
N LEU A 280 -20.03 5.39 9.08
CA LEU A 280 -20.65 4.62 8.00
C LEU A 280 -21.21 3.30 8.54
N LEU A 281 -20.43 2.55 9.33
CA LEU A 281 -20.78 1.17 9.69
C LEU A 281 -21.64 1.07 10.95
N ARG A 282 -21.64 2.12 11.79
CA ARG A 282 -22.24 2.12 13.14
C ARG A 282 -21.71 1.01 14.04
N ARG A 283 -20.46 0.61 13.81
CA ARG A 283 -19.71 -0.43 14.53
C ARG A 283 -18.27 0.02 14.72
N THR A 284 -17.60 -0.47 15.74
CA THR A 284 -16.14 -0.32 15.83
C THR A 284 -15.44 -1.14 14.75
N GLY A 285 -14.20 -0.78 14.42
CA GLY A 285 -13.39 -1.56 13.49
C GLY A 285 -13.23 -3.02 13.93
N THR A 286 -13.05 -3.28 15.23
CA THR A 286 -12.98 -4.64 15.79
C THR A 286 -14.27 -5.43 15.56
N GLU A 287 -15.44 -4.83 15.84
CA GLU A 287 -16.74 -5.49 15.62
C GLU A 287 -16.97 -5.78 14.14
N GLN A 288 -16.62 -4.85 13.26
CA GLN A 288 -16.75 -5.05 11.83
C GLN A 288 -15.82 -6.16 11.32
N ALA A 289 -14.56 -6.15 11.73
CA ALA A 289 -13.58 -7.17 11.34
C ALA A 289 -14.04 -8.57 11.77
N LEU A 290 -14.49 -8.73 13.02
CA LEU A 290 -15.04 -10.00 13.52
C LEU A 290 -16.31 -10.40 12.77
N SER A 291 -17.21 -9.45 12.48
CA SER A 291 -18.41 -9.72 11.68
C SER A 291 -18.08 -10.20 10.26
N ILE A 292 -16.99 -9.73 9.66
CA ILE A 292 -16.52 -10.23 8.36
C ILE A 292 -15.98 -11.65 8.52
N LEU A 293 -15.13 -11.91 9.52
CA LEU A 293 -14.57 -13.24 9.81
C LEU A 293 -15.65 -14.30 10.09
N ASP A 294 -16.74 -13.90 10.73
CA ASP A 294 -17.90 -14.77 11.01
C ASP A 294 -18.87 -14.92 9.83
N SER A 295 -18.65 -14.22 8.73
CA SER A 295 -19.53 -14.28 7.56
C SER A 295 -19.59 -15.68 6.95
N ALA A 296 -20.75 -16.03 6.39
CA ALA A 296 -20.95 -17.32 5.74
C ALA A 296 -19.89 -17.60 4.66
N SER A 297 -19.50 -16.58 3.88
CA SER A 297 -18.49 -16.73 2.83
C SER A 297 -17.08 -17.06 3.33
N ILE A 298 -16.72 -16.64 4.55
CA ILE A 298 -15.43 -17.02 5.15
C ILE A 298 -15.55 -18.37 5.85
N ARG A 299 -16.71 -18.66 6.45
CA ARG A 299 -16.97 -19.94 7.12
C ARG A 299 -17.10 -21.12 6.16
N SER A 300 -17.48 -20.89 4.91
CA SER A 300 -17.63 -21.91 3.87
C SER A 300 -16.34 -22.16 3.07
N VAL A 301 -15.22 -21.58 3.47
CA VAL A 301 -13.93 -21.78 2.81
C VAL A 301 -13.44 -23.20 3.04
N THR A 302 -12.97 -23.82 1.97
CA THR A 302 -12.54 -25.22 2.01
C THR A 302 -11.04 -25.41 1.79
N TYR A 303 -10.35 -24.44 1.19
CA TYR A 303 -8.91 -24.44 1.02
C TYR A 303 -8.32 -23.05 1.25
N LEU A 304 -7.07 -23.00 1.71
CA LEU A 304 -6.35 -21.76 2.00
C LEU A 304 -5.07 -21.69 1.16
N THR A 305 -4.94 -20.64 0.36
CA THR A 305 -3.70 -20.35 -0.37
C THR A 305 -2.65 -19.74 0.57
N PRO A 306 -1.35 -19.78 0.23
CA PRO A 306 -0.30 -19.19 1.05
C PRO A 306 -0.55 -17.70 1.39
N ASN A 307 -1.03 -16.92 0.43
CA ASN A 307 -1.35 -15.50 0.65
C ASN A 307 -2.48 -15.31 1.65
N VAL A 308 -3.53 -16.14 1.56
CA VAL A 308 -4.66 -16.12 2.49
C VAL A 308 -4.21 -16.55 3.89
N LEU A 309 -3.34 -17.55 4.01
CA LEU A 309 -2.77 -17.97 5.29
C LEU A 309 -1.94 -16.85 5.93
N ALA A 310 -1.05 -16.20 5.18
CA ALA A 310 -0.26 -15.08 5.69
C ALA A 310 -1.14 -13.91 6.19
N LEU A 311 -2.27 -13.66 5.51
CA LEU A 311 -3.24 -12.65 5.91
C LEU A 311 -4.02 -13.06 7.16
N LEU A 312 -4.43 -14.33 7.28
CA LEU A 312 -5.04 -14.88 8.49
C LEU A 312 -4.08 -14.81 9.68
N GLU A 313 -2.80 -15.13 9.48
CA GLU A 313 -1.76 -14.97 10.50
C GLU A 313 -1.62 -13.51 10.92
N SER A 314 -1.64 -12.56 9.98
CA SER A 314 -1.60 -11.12 10.27
C SER A 314 -2.81 -10.67 11.09
N ILE A 315 -4.00 -11.22 10.83
CA ILE A 315 -5.21 -10.96 11.61
C ILE A 315 -5.10 -11.57 13.00
N ALA A 316 -4.58 -12.80 13.12
CA ALA A 316 -4.37 -13.46 14.41
C ALA A 316 -3.37 -12.70 15.29
N ASP A 317 -2.33 -12.11 14.68
CA ASP A 317 -1.33 -11.27 15.34
C ASP A 317 -1.89 -9.91 15.83
N LEU A 318 -3.14 -9.56 15.49
CA LEU A 318 -3.86 -8.49 16.18
C LEU A 318 -4.23 -8.87 17.62
N SER A 319 -4.25 -10.16 17.97
CA SER A 319 -4.43 -10.56 19.36
C SER A 319 -3.14 -10.44 20.16
N PRO A 320 -3.19 -9.95 21.42
CA PRO A 320 -2.04 -10.01 22.31
C PRO A 320 -1.59 -11.46 22.49
N SER A 321 -0.27 -11.69 22.40
CA SER A 321 0.28 -13.02 22.65
C SER A 321 0.19 -13.37 24.13
N ARG A 322 -0.14 -14.62 24.44
CA ARG A 322 -0.41 -15.09 25.81
C ARG A 322 0.26 -16.44 26.06
N CYS A 323 1.05 -16.50 27.11
CA CYS A 323 1.71 -17.73 27.56
C CYS A 323 1.65 -17.88 29.10
N PHE A 324 1.92 -19.09 29.57
CA PHE A 324 2.06 -19.36 31.00
C PHE A 324 3.47 -19.00 31.48
N TYR A 325 3.56 -18.58 32.75
CA TYR A 325 4.83 -18.42 33.44
C TYR A 325 4.82 -19.13 34.80
N PRO A 326 5.87 -19.92 35.12
CA PRO A 326 6.88 -20.41 34.17
C PRO A 326 6.22 -21.29 33.09
N SER A 327 6.87 -21.50 31.95
CA SER A 327 6.24 -22.11 30.75
C SER A 327 5.68 -23.52 30.95
N HIS A 328 6.22 -24.25 31.94
CA HIS A 328 5.83 -25.60 32.31
C HIS A 328 4.73 -25.65 33.38
N GLU A 329 4.34 -24.52 33.97
CA GLU A 329 3.32 -24.45 35.02
C GLU A 329 2.15 -23.56 34.62
N LYS A 330 0.92 -23.97 34.94
CA LYS A 330 -0.28 -23.16 34.66
C LYS A 330 -0.62 -22.18 35.80
N VAL A 331 0.39 -21.58 36.45
CA VAL A 331 0.21 -20.75 37.67
C VAL A 331 0.01 -19.25 37.37
N MET A 332 0.69 -18.69 36.37
CA MET A 332 0.57 -17.28 36.00
C MET A 332 0.45 -17.10 34.49
N GLN A 333 -0.15 -15.98 34.06
CA GLN A 333 -0.25 -15.57 32.67
C GLN A 333 0.68 -14.38 32.38
N VAL A 334 1.41 -14.45 31.27
CA VAL A 334 2.13 -13.33 30.68
C VAL A 334 1.43 -12.91 29.40
N VAL A 335 1.20 -11.60 29.25
CA VAL A 335 0.58 -11.00 28.06
C VAL A 335 1.60 -10.08 27.41
N LYS A 336 1.89 -10.26 26.13
CA LYS A 336 2.72 -9.33 25.36
C LYS A 336 1.85 -8.64 24.31
N TRP A 337 1.69 -7.35 24.50
CA TRP A 337 1.01 -6.46 23.57
C TRP A 337 1.97 -6.03 22.46
N SER A 338 1.43 -5.84 21.26
CA SER A 338 2.18 -5.23 20.17
C SER A 338 2.47 -3.76 20.50
N PRO A 339 3.74 -3.30 20.41
CA PRO A 339 4.08 -1.92 20.67
C PRO A 339 3.61 -0.98 19.54
N THR A 340 3.43 -1.50 18.33
CA THR A 340 3.07 -0.71 17.14
C THR A 340 1.56 -0.46 17.03
N LEU A 341 0.73 -1.34 17.60
CA LEU A 341 -0.73 -1.25 17.53
C LEU A 341 -1.32 -0.54 18.74
N SER A 342 -2.50 0.08 18.56
CA SER A 342 -3.30 0.56 19.70
C SER A 342 -3.75 -0.62 20.56
N PHE A 343 -3.96 -0.38 21.86
CA PHE A 343 -4.55 -1.39 22.74
C PHE A 343 -6.00 -1.69 22.36
N LEU A 344 -6.71 -0.72 21.75
CA LEU A 344 -8.10 -0.86 21.30
C LEU A 344 -8.24 -1.74 20.05
N SER A 345 -7.19 -1.81 19.23
CA SER A 345 -7.13 -2.69 18.05
C SER A 345 -6.78 -4.14 18.41
N GLN A 346 -6.34 -4.38 19.66
CA GLN A 346 -5.80 -5.67 20.08
C GLN A 346 -6.83 -6.48 20.87
N ASN A 347 -7.42 -7.49 20.24
CA ASN A 347 -8.50 -8.29 20.82
C ASN A 347 -8.26 -9.80 20.66
N GLY A 348 -8.42 -10.59 21.74
CA GLY A 348 -8.23 -12.05 21.72
C GLY A 348 -9.18 -12.82 20.79
N ARG A 349 -10.33 -12.22 20.43
CA ARG A 349 -11.30 -12.84 19.50
C ARG A 349 -10.74 -13.01 18.09
N PHE A 350 -9.77 -12.20 17.66
CA PHE A 350 -9.15 -12.39 16.34
C PHE A 350 -8.44 -13.74 16.24
N TYR A 351 -7.60 -14.08 17.22
CA TYR A 351 -6.93 -15.38 17.29
C TYR A 351 -7.92 -16.54 17.38
N GLN A 352 -8.99 -16.41 18.16
CA GLN A 352 -10.05 -17.42 18.21
C GLN A 352 -10.70 -17.62 16.84
N ALA A 353 -11.14 -16.55 16.19
CA ALA A 353 -11.81 -16.62 14.89
C ALA A 353 -10.90 -17.24 13.81
N VAL A 354 -9.64 -16.80 13.73
CA VAL A 354 -8.66 -17.35 12.78
C VAL A 354 -8.39 -18.83 13.06
N HIS A 355 -8.20 -19.22 14.32
CA HIS A 355 -8.00 -20.63 14.65
C HIS A 355 -9.21 -21.50 14.30
N GLU A 356 -10.44 -21.02 14.49
CA GLU A 356 -11.64 -21.74 14.06
C GLU A 356 -11.70 -21.91 12.54
N ILE A 357 -11.30 -20.90 11.76
CA ILE A 357 -11.19 -20.98 10.30
C ILE A 357 -10.13 -22.03 9.90
N CYS A 358 -8.94 -21.97 10.49
CA CYS A 358 -7.86 -22.93 10.23
C CYS A 358 -8.24 -24.36 10.65
N LYS A 359 -8.92 -24.53 11.78
CA LYS A 359 -9.39 -25.83 12.24
C LYS A 359 -10.41 -26.43 11.28
N ARG A 360 -11.45 -25.68 10.89
CA ARG A 360 -12.47 -26.14 9.94
C ARG A 360 -11.88 -26.54 8.60
N THR A 361 -10.97 -25.72 8.06
CA THR A 361 -10.28 -26.03 6.80
C THR A 361 -9.39 -27.26 6.91
N SER A 362 -8.74 -27.48 8.07
CA SER A 362 -8.01 -28.72 8.36
C SER A 362 -8.93 -29.94 8.42
N ASP A 363 -10.07 -29.82 9.11
CA ASP A 363 -11.07 -30.89 9.27
C ASP A 363 -11.66 -31.29 7.91
N LEU A 364 -11.78 -30.34 6.97
CA LEU A 364 -12.22 -30.58 5.59
C LEU A 364 -11.08 -30.96 4.63
N GLY A 365 -9.84 -31.01 5.11
CA GLY A 365 -8.65 -31.26 4.28
C GLY A 365 -8.70 -32.61 3.55
N PHE A 366 -9.44 -33.60 4.07
CA PHE A 366 -9.61 -34.90 3.43
C PHE A 366 -10.38 -34.83 2.09
N LEU A 367 -11.12 -33.75 1.83
CA LEU A 367 -11.89 -33.55 0.60
C LEU A 367 -11.02 -33.05 -0.57
N TYR A 368 -9.77 -32.66 -0.31
CA TYR A 368 -8.89 -32.02 -1.28
C TYR A 368 -7.56 -32.77 -1.41
N PRO A 369 -6.98 -32.81 -2.63
CA PRO A 369 -5.73 -33.52 -2.84
C PRO A 369 -4.58 -32.92 -2.02
N SER A 370 -3.69 -33.79 -1.52
CA SER A 370 -2.63 -33.49 -0.55
C SER A 370 -1.57 -32.46 -1.00
N ASN A 371 -1.66 -31.98 -2.24
CA ASN A 371 -0.82 -30.95 -2.84
C ASN A 371 -1.32 -29.52 -2.54
N VAL A 372 -2.49 -29.37 -1.91
CA VAL A 372 -2.99 -28.10 -1.41
C VAL A 372 -2.49 -27.92 0.03
N THR A 373 -1.64 -26.91 0.21
CA THR A 373 -0.89 -26.55 1.42
C THR A 373 -1.56 -26.89 2.75
N LYS A 374 -0.86 -27.63 3.61
CA LYS A 374 -1.24 -27.84 5.01
C LYS A 374 -1.24 -26.49 5.74
N PRO A 375 -2.24 -26.19 6.58
CA PRO A 375 -2.23 -24.97 7.38
C PRO A 375 -1.01 -24.97 8.29
N THR A 376 -0.21 -23.91 8.19
CA THR A 376 0.89 -23.64 9.11
C THR A 376 0.32 -23.57 10.52
N THR A 377 1.03 -24.13 11.49
CA THR A 377 0.65 -24.00 12.89
C THR A 377 0.75 -22.52 13.27
N LEU A 378 -0.38 -21.87 13.55
CA LEU A 378 -0.42 -20.51 14.09
C LEU A 378 0.57 -20.38 15.25
N LYS A 379 1.27 -19.23 15.36
CA LYS A 379 2.20 -18.96 16.47
C LYS A 379 1.56 -19.39 17.78
N ALA A 380 2.27 -20.21 18.55
CA ALA A 380 1.74 -20.95 19.68
C ALA A 380 1.25 -20.05 20.83
N THR A 381 0.03 -19.52 20.70
CA THR A 381 -0.71 -18.92 21.81
C THR A 381 -1.61 -19.98 22.41
N LYS A 382 -1.55 -20.13 23.75
CA LYS A 382 -2.34 -21.16 24.45
C LYS A 382 -3.81 -20.77 24.45
N MET A 383 -4.65 -21.58 23.81
CA MET A 383 -6.09 -21.30 23.67
C MET A 383 -6.82 -21.12 25.02
N ASP A 384 -6.45 -21.90 26.04
CA ASP A 384 -6.99 -21.73 27.41
C ASP A 384 -6.89 -20.28 27.90
N LEU A 385 -5.79 -19.58 27.58
CA LEU A 385 -5.53 -18.20 28.00
C LEU A 385 -6.31 -17.19 27.14
N VAL A 386 -6.54 -17.50 25.86
CA VAL A 386 -7.35 -16.68 24.95
C VAL A 386 -8.81 -16.75 25.36
N VAL A 387 -9.36 -17.94 25.61
CA VAL A 387 -10.73 -18.12 26.09
C VAL A 387 -10.93 -17.40 27.43
N ARG A 388 -9.99 -17.54 28.36
CA ARG A 388 -10.02 -16.81 29.64
C ARG A 388 -10.09 -15.29 29.46
N ASP A 389 -9.31 -14.73 28.54
CA ASP A 389 -9.31 -13.30 28.23
C ASP A 389 -10.64 -12.83 27.64
N ILE A 390 -11.17 -13.59 26.68
CA ILE A 390 -12.46 -13.27 26.03
C ILE A 390 -13.59 -13.24 27.07
N MET A 391 -13.63 -14.23 27.98
CA MET A 391 -14.60 -14.28 29.06
C MET A 391 -14.48 -13.08 30.01
N ARG A 392 -13.26 -12.68 30.37
CA ARG A 392 -13.02 -11.48 31.21
C ARG A 392 -13.45 -10.19 30.50
N THR A 393 -13.17 -10.06 29.22
CA THR A 393 -13.50 -8.87 28.42
C THR A 393 -15.01 -8.69 28.28
N VAL A 394 -15.77 -9.78 28.09
CA VAL A 394 -17.25 -9.75 28.02
C VAL A 394 -17.87 -9.24 29.32
N LEU A 395 -17.33 -9.64 30.48
CA LEU A 395 -17.83 -9.21 31.79
C LEU A 395 -17.66 -7.71 32.04
N VAL A 396 -16.56 -7.12 31.57
CA VAL A 396 -16.28 -5.67 31.70
C VAL A 396 -17.23 -4.85 30.82
N VAL A 397 -17.48 -5.30 29.59
CA VAL A 397 -18.35 -4.63 28.62
C VAL A 397 -19.82 -4.65 29.07
N ALA A 398 -20.28 -5.75 29.68
CA ALA A 398 -21.63 -5.84 30.26
C ALA A 398 -21.84 -4.93 31.47
N ALA A 399 -20.79 -4.64 32.25
CA ALA A 399 -20.85 -3.71 33.38
C ALA A 399 -20.77 -2.22 32.96
N GLY A 400 -20.22 -1.93 31.77
CA GLY A 400 -20.02 -0.58 31.23
C GLY A 400 -21.07 -0.11 30.20
N GLY A 401 -22.14 -0.87 29.96
CA GLY A 401 -23.30 -0.41 29.17
C GLY A 401 -23.28 -0.70 27.66
N ALA A 402 -22.30 -1.42 27.11
CA ALA A 402 -22.37 -1.90 25.74
C ALA A 402 -22.83 -3.37 25.71
N ARG A 403 -24.08 -3.62 25.32
CA ARG A 403 -24.61 -4.99 25.17
C ARG A 403 -24.10 -5.61 23.87
N LEU A 404 -23.18 -6.57 23.98
CA LEU A 404 -23.04 -7.62 22.96
C LEU A 404 -24.12 -8.67 23.20
N VAL A 405 -25.09 -8.78 22.28
CA VAL A 405 -26.05 -9.88 22.27
C VAL A 405 -25.35 -11.10 21.67
N SER A 406 -24.85 -11.99 22.50
CA SER A 406 -24.45 -13.34 22.07
C SER A 406 -25.66 -14.28 22.19
N SER A 407 -26.19 -14.75 21.06
CA SER A 407 -27.17 -15.84 21.01
C SER A 407 -26.47 -17.17 21.27
N SER A 408 -26.22 -17.47 22.54
CA SER A 408 -26.04 -18.83 23.07
C SER A 408 -25.81 -18.71 24.58
N ARG A 409 -26.86 -18.98 25.35
CA ARG A 409 -26.72 -19.27 26.79
C ARG A 409 -26.36 -20.74 26.94
N PRO A 410 -25.38 -21.09 27.78
CA PRO A 410 -25.46 -22.26 28.61
C PRO A 410 -25.90 -21.84 30.02
N ASP A 411 -26.60 -22.76 30.68
CA ASP A 411 -27.34 -22.58 31.91
C ASP A 411 -26.59 -21.93 33.07
N SER A 412 -27.36 -21.14 33.82
CA SER A 412 -26.98 -20.51 35.07
C SER A 412 -26.74 -21.54 36.18
N ALA A 413 -25.52 -21.63 36.70
CA ALA A 413 -25.23 -22.18 38.02
C ALA A 413 -24.19 -21.34 38.77
N GLY A 414 -24.68 -20.69 39.82
CA GLY A 414 -24.04 -19.96 40.93
C GLY A 414 -22.53 -19.75 40.97
N ILE A 415 -22.13 -18.47 40.94
CA ILE A 415 -21.04 -17.95 41.80
C ILE A 415 -21.45 -16.56 42.32
N ARG A 416 -21.92 -16.50 43.57
CA ARG A 416 -22.01 -15.24 44.33
C ARG A 416 -20.65 -15.01 44.97
N HIS A 417 -19.87 -14.04 44.48
CA HIS A 417 -18.80 -13.44 45.27
C HIS A 417 -18.98 -11.92 45.32
N ARG A 418 -19.11 -11.42 46.55
CA ARG A 418 -19.08 -10.00 46.90
C ARG A 418 -17.70 -9.45 46.58
N LEU A 419 -17.62 -8.42 45.75
CA LEU A 419 -16.45 -7.55 45.68
C LEU A 419 -16.92 -6.10 45.82
N ARG A 420 -16.40 -5.46 46.87
CA ARG A 420 -16.52 -4.02 47.16
C ARG A 420 -15.83 -3.25 46.03
N ALA A 421 -16.54 -2.29 45.44
CA ALA A 421 -15.95 -1.29 44.56
C ALA A 421 -15.16 -0.26 45.38
N PRO A 422 -14.12 0.34 44.78
CA PRO A 422 -13.99 1.78 44.85
C PRO A 422 -14.01 2.36 43.44
N PHE A 423 -15.07 3.10 43.13
CA PHE A 423 -15.13 4.01 42.01
C PHE A 423 -14.28 5.25 42.33
N ARG A 424 -13.34 5.61 41.44
CA ARG A 424 -12.88 7.00 41.28
C ARG A 424 -13.08 7.37 39.82
N ALA A 425 -14.24 7.95 39.53
CA ALA A 425 -14.45 8.74 38.32
C ALA A 425 -13.83 10.12 38.56
N VAL A 426 -12.92 10.55 37.67
CA VAL A 426 -12.47 11.94 37.62
C VAL A 426 -13.23 12.58 36.46
N LEU A 427 -14.17 13.45 36.81
CA LEU A 427 -14.75 14.46 35.93
C LEU A 427 -13.79 15.66 35.88
N ALA A 428 -13.53 16.18 34.70
CA ALA A 428 -13.03 17.54 34.52
C ALA A 428 -13.79 18.19 33.36
N SER A 429 -14.55 19.22 33.71
CA SER A 429 -15.39 20.07 32.87
C SER A 429 -14.63 21.29 32.35
N ASP A 430 -15.03 21.73 31.16
CA ASP A 430 -15.08 23.08 30.58
C ASP A 430 -13.96 24.11 30.84
N GLY A 431 -13.46 24.65 29.71
CA GLY A 431 -12.80 25.94 29.60
C GLY A 431 -12.90 26.44 28.16
N ALA A 432 -13.72 27.47 27.93
CA ALA A 432 -14.03 28.01 26.61
C ALA A 432 -13.14 29.22 26.22
N SER A 433 -12.86 29.29 24.91
CA SER A 433 -12.91 30.48 24.03
C SER A 433 -11.65 31.32 23.69
N ARG A 434 -11.51 31.53 22.36
CA ARG A 434 -10.83 32.59 21.55
C ARG A 434 -9.29 32.58 21.60
N TRP A 435 -8.58 32.68 20.46
CA TRP A 435 -8.45 33.85 19.58
C TRP A 435 -8.14 33.46 18.11
N SER A 436 -8.23 34.45 17.22
CA SER A 436 -8.23 34.34 15.76
C SER A 436 -6.96 34.87 15.09
N LYS A 437 -6.78 34.49 13.81
CA LYS A 437 -6.03 35.14 12.70
C LYS A 437 -4.49 35.12 12.69
N GLY A 438 -3.93 34.74 11.52
CA GLY A 438 -2.79 35.44 10.93
C GLY A 438 -1.75 34.60 10.18
N SER A 439 -1.72 34.77 8.84
CA SER A 439 -0.54 34.83 7.92
C SER A 439 0.52 33.71 7.96
N ALA A 440 0.69 32.89 6.91
CA ALA A 440 1.45 33.15 5.68
C ALA A 440 2.92 33.61 5.89
N THR A 441 3.86 32.73 5.50
CA THR A 441 5.24 32.98 5.01
C THR A 441 5.82 31.60 4.62
N LEU A 442 6.00 31.27 3.33
CA LEU A 442 7.18 31.52 2.48
C LEU A 442 8.51 31.10 3.12
N TRP A 443 9.08 29.99 2.63
CA TRP A 443 10.53 29.80 2.59
C TRP A 443 10.93 29.13 1.26
N GLU A 444 11.88 29.79 0.61
CA GLU A 444 12.50 29.51 -0.67
C GLU A 444 13.50 28.35 -0.62
N THR A 445 13.68 27.75 -1.80
CA THR A 445 14.84 27.07 -2.39
C THR A 445 16.11 26.82 -1.56
N ALA A 446 16.66 25.60 -1.67
CA ALA A 446 17.87 25.28 -2.47
C ALA A 446 18.62 24.07 -1.87
N PHE A 447 18.73 22.98 -2.64
CA PHE A 447 19.97 22.51 -3.30
C PHE A 447 19.66 21.34 -4.22
#